data_AF-A0A4Y4E027-F1
#
_entry.id   AF-A0A4Y4E027-F1
#
_cell.length_a   1.000
_cell.length_b   1.000
_cell.length_c   1.000
_cell.angle_alpha   90.00
_cell.angle_beta   90.00
_cell.angle_gamma   90.00
#
_symmetry.space_group_name_H-M   'P 1'
#
loop_
_entity.id
_entity.type
_entity.pdbx_description
1 polymer ?
#
loop_
_entity_poly.entity_id
_entity_poly.type
_entity_poly.pdbx_seq_one_letter_code
_entity_poly.pdbx_strand_id
1 'polypeptide(L)'
;MSEAAKEFSCQLNDLTATEALGEALGAKLQAGDLLILTGALGAGKTTLTQSLGLGLKVREGIISPTFVLARQHPSLVDGPGLIHVDAYRLKDQNDVDTLDLESTLAESVTVVEWGLGKVEHLTDSRLELILDREALAGTVDQPENPWEESETEIDEPRLFTLKAIGPRWDEQAFEELKSALLHAELPEKHMPNYLSIDTSAHASVALLDAETGTVIDLRTSPKGNDQTETLASYVRDLLAENNQNGPDLAGIFVGVGPGPFTGLRVGLVAARTFSFVWNVPVHGVMSLHALAERVLDQDAVPAEFVVAADARRKELYWARYDAQGTLLDGPHVAAASALPALPVYGVGAGIYDEALKEIGAQPVAESFDWIADAANLAEHGFKDLAAGKDLSNTAPQYLRESDAQVPAFMKKTSEKAAKA
;
A
#
# COMPACT_ATOMS: atom_id res chain seq x y z
N MET A 1 -40.14 38.14 3.35
CA MET A 1 -39.21 37.61 4.37
C MET A 1 -38.08 37.01 3.58
N SER A 2 -36.84 37.48 3.74
CA SER A 2 -35.71 36.88 3.01
C SER A 2 -35.57 35.44 3.48
N GLU A 3 -35.68 34.50 2.56
CA GLU A 3 -35.33 33.10 2.80
C GLU A 3 -33.92 33.09 3.41
N ALA A 4 -33.74 32.40 4.54
CA ALA A 4 -32.42 32.26 5.13
C ALA A 4 -31.51 31.58 4.11
N ALA A 5 -30.26 32.04 3.99
CA ALA A 5 -29.31 31.39 3.10
C ALA A 5 -29.04 29.97 3.65
N LYS A 6 -29.43 28.94 2.88
CA LYS A 6 -29.13 27.52 3.16
C LYS A 6 -27.68 27.25 2.83
N GLU A 7 -26.81 27.70 3.73
CA GLU A 7 -25.36 27.70 3.58
C GLU A 7 -24.68 27.24 4.87
N PHE A 8 -23.66 26.39 4.75
CA PHE A 8 -22.78 26.08 5.86
C PHE A 8 -21.34 25.89 5.38
N SER A 9 -20.39 26.09 6.29
CA SER A 9 -18.97 25.85 6.05
C SER A 9 -18.37 25.01 7.16
N CYS A 10 -17.39 24.17 6.81
CA CYS A 10 -16.58 23.41 7.75
C CYS A 10 -15.12 23.36 7.28
N GLN A 11 -14.22 23.13 8.24
CA GLN A 11 -12.80 22.96 7.95
C GLN A 11 -12.52 21.48 7.65
N LEU A 12 -11.85 21.24 6.53
CA LEU A 12 -11.29 19.94 6.15
C LEU A 12 -9.80 20.00 6.46
N ASN A 13 -9.36 19.26 7.48
CA ASN A 13 -8.00 19.40 8.01
C ASN A 13 -6.93 18.71 7.16
N ASP A 14 -7.32 17.66 6.45
CA ASP A 14 -6.42 16.79 5.68
C ASP A 14 -7.19 16.17 4.50
N LEU A 15 -6.49 15.33 3.72
CA LEU A 15 -7.10 14.58 2.63
C LEU A 15 -8.23 13.68 3.12
N THR A 16 -8.05 12.99 4.25
CA THR A 16 -9.03 12.04 4.80
C THR A 16 -10.35 12.73 5.18
N ALA A 17 -10.31 13.96 5.70
CA ALA A 17 -11.52 14.76 5.95
C ALA A 17 -12.24 15.11 4.64
N THR A 18 -11.50 15.39 3.57
CA THR A 18 -12.08 15.64 2.24
C THR A 18 -12.75 14.38 1.68
N GLU A 19 -12.11 13.22 1.87
CA GLU A 19 -12.64 11.92 1.44
C GLU A 19 -13.92 11.55 2.18
N ALA A 20 -13.91 11.67 3.51
CA ALA A 20 -15.07 11.43 4.37
C ALA A 20 -16.27 12.29 3.97
N LEU A 21 -16.02 13.59 3.77
CA LEU A 21 -17.06 14.52 3.37
C LEU A 21 -17.61 14.19 1.97
N GLY A 22 -16.74 13.82 1.03
CA GLY A 22 -17.13 13.41 -0.31
C GLY A 22 -18.00 12.15 -0.31
N GLU A 23 -17.59 11.10 0.40
CA GLU A 23 -18.37 9.86 0.53
C GLU A 23 -19.72 10.11 1.20
N ALA A 24 -19.75 10.84 2.31
CA ALA A 24 -20.99 11.17 3.01
C ALA A 24 -21.94 12.00 2.13
N LEU A 25 -21.40 12.92 1.33
CA LEU A 25 -22.17 13.67 0.34
C LEU A 25 -22.74 12.73 -0.73
N GLY A 26 -21.89 11.90 -1.35
CA GLY A 26 -22.30 10.93 -2.36
C GLY A 26 -23.44 10.01 -1.91
N ALA A 27 -23.38 9.53 -0.67
CA ALA A 27 -24.40 8.66 -0.09
C ALA A 27 -25.78 9.33 0.09
N LYS A 28 -25.88 10.66 0.00
CA LYS A 28 -27.14 11.43 0.12
C LYS A 28 -27.71 11.90 -1.20
N LEU A 29 -26.95 11.80 -2.29
CA LEU A 29 -27.39 12.25 -3.61
C LEU A 29 -28.30 11.21 -4.28
N GLN A 30 -29.16 11.69 -5.16
CA GLN A 30 -30.04 10.89 -5.98
C GLN A 30 -30.04 11.42 -7.41
N ALA A 31 -30.62 10.64 -8.34
CA ALA A 31 -30.81 11.09 -9.71
C ALA A 31 -31.51 12.46 -9.77
N GLY A 32 -31.05 13.34 -10.65
CA GLY A 32 -31.52 14.72 -10.76
C GLY A 32 -30.71 15.75 -9.97
N ASP A 33 -29.78 15.33 -9.10
CA ASP A 33 -28.95 16.26 -8.35
C ASP A 33 -27.84 16.86 -9.21
N LEU A 34 -27.76 18.19 -9.23
CA LEU A 34 -26.69 18.97 -9.84
C LEU A 34 -25.77 19.58 -8.77
N LEU A 35 -24.47 19.32 -8.91
CA LEU A 35 -23.42 19.86 -8.06
C LEU A 35 -22.48 20.73 -8.89
N ILE A 36 -22.25 21.96 -8.44
CA ILE A 36 -21.30 22.89 -9.06
C ILE A 36 -20.09 23.03 -8.13
N LEU A 37 -18.91 22.58 -8.57
CA LEU A 37 -17.68 22.66 -7.78
C LEU A 37 -16.84 23.86 -8.21
N THR A 38 -16.53 24.72 -7.23
CA THR A 38 -15.74 25.94 -7.40
C THR A 38 -14.52 25.89 -6.47
N GLY A 39 -13.37 26.33 -6.97
CA GLY A 39 -12.12 26.40 -6.20
C GLY A 39 -10.92 26.52 -7.13
N ALA A 40 -9.82 27.07 -6.63
CA ALA A 40 -8.58 27.26 -7.39
C ALA A 40 -8.02 25.93 -7.97
N LEU A 41 -7.04 26.03 -8.86
CA LEU A 41 -6.30 24.85 -9.30
C LEU A 41 -5.65 24.18 -8.07
N GLY A 42 -5.73 22.85 -7.97
CA GLY A 42 -5.22 22.13 -6.79
C GLY A 42 -6.07 22.26 -5.52
N ALA A 43 -7.27 22.84 -5.58
CA ALA A 43 -8.16 22.95 -4.41
C ALA A 43 -8.81 21.61 -3.97
N GLY A 44 -8.53 20.49 -4.64
CA GLY A 44 -9.10 19.17 -4.30
C GLY A 44 -10.47 18.87 -4.90
N LYS A 45 -10.91 19.58 -5.95
CA LYS A 45 -12.23 19.36 -6.60
C LYS A 45 -12.40 17.94 -7.15
N THR A 46 -11.41 17.47 -7.89
CA THR A 46 -11.44 16.11 -8.46
C THR A 46 -11.34 15.06 -7.35
N THR A 47 -10.54 15.29 -6.32
CA THR A 47 -10.46 14.44 -5.12
C THR A 47 -11.83 14.30 -4.45
N LEU A 48 -12.51 15.42 -4.19
CA LEU A 48 -13.87 15.41 -3.63
C LEU A 48 -14.84 14.63 -4.55
N THR A 49 -14.70 14.77 -5.87
CA THR A 49 -15.54 14.05 -6.85
C THR A 49 -15.26 12.54 -6.84
N GLN A 50 -14.01 12.13 -6.66
CA GLN A 50 -13.62 10.72 -6.53
C GLN A 50 -14.31 10.09 -5.32
N SER A 51 -14.18 10.72 -4.15
CA SER A 51 -14.80 10.22 -2.90
C SER A 51 -16.32 10.27 -2.95
N LEU A 52 -16.91 11.27 -3.60
CA LEU A 52 -18.34 11.30 -3.90
C LEU A 52 -18.76 10.10 -4.76
N GLY A 53 -17.95 9.71 -5.73
CA GLY A 53 -18.17 8.51 -6.53
C GLY A 53 -18.18 7.22 -5.71
N LEU A 54 -17.30 7.13 -4.70
CA LEU A 54 -17.30 6.01 -3.73
C LEU A 54 -18.62 5.98 -2.94
N GLY A 55 -19.08 7.12 -2.43
CA GLY A 55 -20.37 7.25 -1.74
C GLY A 55 -21.59 6.88 -2.61
N LEU A 56 -21.55 7.21 -3.90
CA LEU A 56 -22.55 6.80 -4.89
C LEU A 56 -22.43 5.33 -5.33
N LYS A 57 -21.31 4.67 -5.02
CA LYS A 57 -20.99 3.32 -5.48
C LYS A 57 -20.97 3.21 -7.02
N VAL A 58 -20.37 4.20 -7.68
CA VAL A 58 -20.13 4.15 -9.14
C VAL A 58 -18.79 3.51 -9.44
N ARG A 59 -18.59 3.09 -10.69
CA ARG A 59 -17.32 2.53 -11.14
C ARG A 59 -16.15 3.50 -10.90
N GLU A 60 -15.09 2.98 -10.29
CA GLU A 60 -13.83 3.68 -10.04
C GLU A 60 -13.16 4.24 -11.31
N GLY A 61 -12.10 5.03 -11.12
CA GLY A 61 -11.36 5.68 -12.20
C GLY A 61 -11.90 7.06 -12.58
N ILE A 62 -12.57 7.74 -11.64
CA ILE A 62 -12.86 9.17 -11.75
C ILE A 62 -11.52 9.90 -11.76
N ILE A 63 -11.21 10.55 -12.86
CA ILE A 63 -10.01 11.35 -13.05
C ILE A 63 -10.42 12.66 -13.69
N SER A 64 -9.67 13.73 -13.41
CA SER A 64 -9.92 15.04 -14.01
C SER A 64 -10.00 14.89 -15.54
N PRO A 65 -11.10 15.30 -16.19
CA PRO A 65 -11.27 15.20 -17.63
C PRO A 65 -10.35 16.16 -18.41
N THR A 66 -9.09 15.78 -18.66
CA THR A 66 -8.12 16.64 -19.34
C THR A 66 -8.43 16.93 -20.82
N PHE A 67 -9.10 16.00 -21.52
CA PHE A 67 -9.41 16.10 -22.96
C PHE A 67 -10.88 15.83 -23.30
N VAL A 68 -11.55 15.03 -22.49
CA VAL A 68 -12.97 14.72 -22.60
C VAL A 68 -13.69 15.73 -21.71
N LEU A 69 -14.74 16.40 -22.17
CA LEU A 69 -15.42 17.44 -21.37
C LEU A 69 -16.39 16.84 -20.32
N ALA A 70 -16.96 15.67 -20.60
CA ALA A 70 -17.89 14.96 -19.73
C ALA A 70 -17.62 13.45 -19.75
N ARG A 71 -17.61 12.80 -18.58
CA ARG A 71 -17.47 11.35 -18.42
C ARG A 71 -18.67 10.79 -17.66
N GLN A 72 -19.08 9.59 -18.03
CA GLN A 72 -20.11 8.84 -17.35
C GLN A 72 -19.49 7.68 -16.56
N HIS A 73 -19.86 7.57 -15.30
CA HIS A 73 -19.48 6.52 -14.37
C HIS A 73 -20.75 5.73 -13.99
N PRO A 74 -20.94 4.51 -14.54
CA PRO A 74 -22.11 3.70 -14.23
C PRO A 74 -22.14 3.28 -12.76
N SER A 75 -23.34 3.17 -12.20
CA SER A 75 -23.55 2.59 -10.87
C SER A 75 -23.13 1.12 -10.83
N LEU A 76 -22.54 0.69 -9.71
CA LEU A 76 -22.24 -0.70 -9.39
C LEU A 76 -23.40 -1.37 -8.61
N VAL A 77 -24.41 -0.60 -8.24
CA VAL A 77 -25.61 -1.02 -7.49
C VAL A 77 -26.88 -0.54 -8.18
N ASP A 78 -28.05 -0.83 -7.61
CA ASP A 78 -29.33 -0.29 -8.09
C ASP A 78 -29.49 1.17 -7.62
N GLY A 79 -28.74 2.08 -8.25
CA GLY A 79 -28.63 3.50 -7.90
C GLY A 79 -28.21 4.37 -9.09
N PRO A 80 -28.16 5.71 -8.94
CA PRO A 80 -27.83 6.61 -10.03
C PRO A 80 -26.37 6.47 -10.48
N GLY A 81 -26.13 6.67 -11.78
CA GLY A 81 -24.78 6.91 -12.29
C GLY A 81 -24.28 8.32 -11.96
N LEU A 82 -23.00 8.57 -12.23
CA LEU A 82 -22.38 9.89 -12.10
C LEU A 82 -21.95 10.42 -13.47
N ILE A 83 -22.35 11.65 -13.78
CA ILE A 83 -21.82 12.44 -14.89
C ILE A 83 -20.84 13.45 -14.31
N HIS A 84 -19.56 13.32 -14.64
CA HIS A 84 -18.50 14.23 -14.21
C HIS A 84 -18.06 15.12 -15.38
N VAL A 85 -18.21 16.43 -15.22
CA VAL A 85 -17.96 17.44 -16.25
C VAL A 85 -16.86 18.39 -15.78
N ASP A 86 -15.90 18.67 -16.64
CA ASP A 86 -14.94 19.76 -16.46
C ASP A 86 -15.30 20.93 -17.39
N ALA A 87 -15.89 21.97 -16.82
CA ALA A 87 -16.34 23.14 -17.56
C ALA A 87 -15.26 24.23 -17.69
N TYR A 88 -14.00 23.98 -17.30
CA TYR A 88 -12.94 24.99 -17.33
C TYR A 88 -12.76 25.64 -18.72
N ARG A 89 -13.00 24.86 -19.79
CA ARG A 89 -12.86 25.31 -21.19
C ARG A 89 -14.14 25.84 -21.83
N LEU A 90 -15.28 25.67 -21.18
CA LEU A 90 -16.58 26.15 -21.68
C LEU A 90 -16.70 27.64 -21.37
N LYS A 91 -17.16 28.45 -22.32
CA LYS A 91 -17.25 29.90 -22.16
C LYS A 91 -18.60 30.34 -21.60
N ASP A 92 -19.67 29.74 -22.10
CA ASP A 92 -21.04 30.13 -21.79
C ASP A 92 -22.00 28.94 -21.87
N GLN A 93 -23.29 29.21 -21.66
CA GLN A 93 -24.36 28.21 -21.66
C GLN A 93 -24.47 27.46 -23.00
N ASN A 94 -24.19 28.10 -24.14
CA ASN A 94 -24.31 27.42 -25.44
C ASN A 94 -23.25 26.32 -25.59
N ASP A 95 -22.04 26.53 -25.04
CA ASP A 95 -21.00 25.50 -25.02
C ASP A 95 -21.43 24.30 -24.17
N VAL A 96 -22.13 24.55 -23.05
CA VAL A 96 -22.68 23.51 -22.17
C VAL A 96 -23.78 22.71 -22.87
N ASP A 97 -24.67 23.38 -23.60
CA ASP A 97 -25.79 22.71 -24.29
C ASP A 97 -25.30 21.70 -25.34
N THR A 98 -24.08 21.87 -25.88
CA THR A 98 -23.46 20.88 -26.78
C THR A 98 -23.12 19.55 -26.12
N LEU A 99 -23.05 19.52 -24.78
CA LEU A 99 -22.80 18.31 -23.99
C LEU A 99 -24.05 17.50 -23.71
N ASP A 100 -25.24 18.03 -24.04
CA ASP A 100 -26.55 17.39 -23.84
C ASP A 100 -26.76 16.90 -22.38
N LEU A 101 -26.36 17.69 -21.40
CA LEU A 101 -26.48 17.32 -19.98
C LEU A 101 -27.94 17.21 -19.52
N GLU A 102 -28.84 17.98 -20.12
CA GLU A 102 -30.28 17.96 -19.82
C GLU A 102 -30.90 16.57 -20.03
N SER A 103 -30.44 15.82 -21.04
CA SER A 103 -30.98 14.49 -21.36
C SER A 103 -30.58 13.42 -20.35
N THR A 104 -29.48 13.64 -19.61
CA THR A 104 -28.94 12.67 -18.63
C THR A 104 -29.20 13.06 -17.18
N LEU A 105 -29.50 14.34 -16.92
CA LEU A 105 -29.67 14.89 -15.58
C LEU A 105 -30.72 14.13 -14.75
N ALA A 106 -31.85 13.76 -15.35
CA ALA A 106 -32.94 13.08 -14.64
C ALA A 106 -32.59 11.66 -14.14
N GLU A 107 -31.55 11.02 -14.71
CA GLU A 107 -31.19 9.62 -14.44
C GLU A 107 -29.88 9.48 -13.67
N SER A 108 -29.11 10.57 -13.54
CA SER A 108 -27.77 10.56 -12.95
C SER A 108 -27.60 11.69 -11.94
N VAL A 109 -26.55 11.59 -11.13
CA VAL A 109 -25.98 12.74 -10.42
C VAL A 109 -25.02 13.44 -11.37
N THR A 110 -25.10 14.77 -11.48
CA THR A 110 -24.22 15.55 -12.35
C THR A 110 -23.31 16.45 -11.53
N VAL A 111 -22.00 16.24 -11.63
CA VAL A 111 -20.96 17.03 -10.97
C VAL A 111 -20.22 17.85 -12.02
N VAL A 112 -20.27 19.17 -11.90
CA VAL A 112 -19.63 20.11 -12.83
C VAL A 112 -18.55 20.91 -12.11
N GLU A 113 -17.29 20.61 -12.41
CA GLU A 113 -16.17 21.46 -12.00
C GLU A 113 -16.14 22.73 -12.86
N TRP A 114 -15.88 23.89 -12.24
CA TRP A 114 -15.83 25.20 -12.92
C TRP A 114 -17.13 25.58 -13.63
N GLY A 115 -18.26 25.06 -13.15
CA GLY A 115 -19.59 25.24 -13.75
C GLY A 115 -20.30 26.53 -13.37
N LEU A 116 -19.83 27.27 -12.36
CA LEU A 116 -20.49 28.48 -11.88
C LEU A 116 -20.58 29.52 -13.01
N GLY A 117 -21.78 30.06 -13.22
CA GLY A 117 -22.17 30.96 -14.29
C GLY A 117 -22.51 30.28 -15.63
N LYS A 118 -22.45 28.94 -15.72
CA LYS A 118 -22.57 28.19 -16.98
C LYS A 118 -23.66 27.13 -16.98
N VAL A 119 -24.04 26.58 -15.83
CA VAL A 119 -24.89 25.37 -15.74
C VAL A 119 -26.14 25.53 -14.87
N GLU A 120 -26.39 26.73 -14.34
CA GLU A 120 -27.54 27.00 -13.47
C GLU A 120 -28.89 26.88 -14.18
N HIS A 121 -28.91 26.96 -15.51
CA HIS A 121 -30.14 26.78 -16.30
C HIS A 121 -30.59 25.32 -16.40
N LEU A 122 -29.71 24.36 -16.09
CA LEU A 122 -30.03 22.92 -16.20
C LEU A 122 -31.10 22.48 -15.18
N THR A 123 -31.19 23.15 -14.02
CA THR A 123 -32.18 22.84 -12.99
C THR A 123 -32.36 23.99 -12.01
N ASP A 124 -33.60 24.18 -11.55
CA ASP A 124 -33.92 25.14 -10.48
C ASP A 124 -33.34 24.72 -9.11
N SER A 125 -32.92 23.46 -8.95
CA SER A 125 -32.34 22.94 -7.70
C SER A 125 -30.91 22.41 -7.88
N ARG A 126 -29.98 22.91 -7.06
CA ARG A 126 -28.55 22.55 -7.13
C ARG A 126 -27.83 22.74 -5.80
N LEU A 127 -26.67 22.10 -5.68
CA LEU A 127 -25.68 22.38 -4.64
C LEU A 127 -24.49 23.11 -5.26
N GLU A 128 -24.08 24.22 -4.66
CA GLU A 128 -22.82 24.90 -4.99
C GLU A 128 -21.81 24.59 -3.91
N LEU A 129 -20.70 23.95 -4.30
CA LEU A 129 -19.62 23.51 -3.42
C LEU A 129 -18.39 24.36 -3.69
N ILE A 130 -17.82 24.93 -2.63
CA ILE A 130 -16.63 25.78 -2.71
C ILE A 130 -15.53 25.17 -1.85
N LEU A 131 -14.37 24.94 -2.45
CA LEU A 131 -13.14 24.54 -1.77
C LEU A 131 -12.15 25.70 -1.82
N ASP A 132 -11.87 26.29 -0.66
CA ASP A 132 -10.95 27.41 -0.51
C ASP A 132 -9.74 27.00 0.35
N ARG A 133 -8.56 26.98 -0.26
CA ARG A 133 -7.28 26.67 0.38
C ARG A 133 -6.63 27.92 0.98
N GLU A 134 -6.91 29.11 0.44
CA GLU A 134 -6.31 30.38 0.85
C GLU A 134 -7.00 30.96 2.09
N ALA A 135 -8.28 30.65 2.32
CA ALA A 135 -9.03 31.10 3.49
C ALA A 135 -8.40 30.68 4.83
N LEU A 136 -7.59 29.61 4.84
CA LEU A 136 -6.91 29.08 6.03
C LEU A 136 -5.38 29.19 5.95
N ALA A 137 -4.84 29.79 4.88
CA ALA A 137 -3.41 29.97 4.67
C ALA A 137 -2.85 31.09 5.57
N GLY A 138 -2.76 30.81 6.88
CA GLY A 138 -1.92 31.54 7.80
C GLY A 138 -0.48 31.03 7.73
N THR A 139 0.44 31.84 7.19
CA THR A 139 1.91 31.72 7.28
C THR A 139 2.47 30.29 7.16
N VAL A 140 2.38 29.68 5.98
CA VAL A 140 3.25 28.55 5.63
C VAL A 140 4.34 29.10 4.69
N ASP A 141 5.61 28.88 5.06
CA ASP A 141 6.75 29.27 4.23
C ASP A 141 6.60 28.64 2.84
N GLN A 142 6.66 29.47 1.79
CA GLN A 142 6.68 28.96 0.43
C GLN A 142 7.95 28.11 0.23
N PRO A 143 7.85 26.88 -0.32
CA PRO A 143 9.03 26.09 -0.62
C PRO A 143 9.93 26.83 -1.61
N GLU A 144 11.25 26.69 -1.46
CA GLU A 144 12.26 27.31 -2.34
C GLU A 144 12.14 26.86 -3.81
N ASN A 145 11.40 25.78 -4.09
CA ASN A 145 11.20 25.20 -5.41
C ASN A 145 9.70 25.10 -5.78
N PRO A 146 9.22 25.90 -6.75
CA PRO A 146 7.81 25.89 -7.19
C PRO A 146 7.34 24.62 -7.89
N TRP A 147 8.22 23.64 -8.13
CA TRP A 147 7.96 22.41 -8.87
C TRP A 147 8.16 21.14 -8.03
N GLU A 148 8.53 21.27 -6.75
CA GLU A 148 8.50 20.16 -5.79
C GLU A 148 7.17 20.18 -5.06
N GLU A 149 6.23 19.33 -5.48
CA GLU A 149 5.05 19.00 -4.67
C GLU A 149 5.56 18.27 -3.41
N SER A 150 5.65 18.99 -2.29
CA SER A 150 5.96 18.33 -1.01
C SER A 150 4.79 17.43 -0.60
N GLU A 151 5.05 16.26 0.01
CA GLU A 151 4.00 15.39 0.56
C GLU A 151 3.07 16.15 1.53
N THR A 152 3.57 17.24 2.14
CA THR A 152 2.82 18.16 3.00
C THR A 152 1.79 19.05 2.26
N GLU A 153 1.86 19.22 0.93
CA GLU A 153 0.86 19.99 0.17
C GLU A 153 -0.49 19.25 0.03
N ILE A 154 -0.49 17.92 0.14
CA ILE A 154 -1.68 17.08 -0.03
C ILE A 154 -2.63 17.24 1.17
N ASP A 155 -2.06 17.41 2.36
CA ASP A 155 -2.74 17.50 3.66
C ASP A 155 -2.95 18.94 4.16
N GLU A 156 -2.89 19.95 3.29
CA GLU A 156 -3.20 21.32 3.70
C GLU A 156 -4.69 21.51 4.01
N PRO A 157 -5.02 22.22 5.10
CA PRO A 157 -6.40 22.46 5.49
C PRO A 157 -7.13 23.35 4.48
N ARG A 158 -8.41 23.03 4.23
CA ARG A 158 -9.27 23.75 3.29
C ARG A 158 -10.59 24.10 3.95
N LEU A 159 -11.13 25.27 3.63
CA LEU A 159 -12.48 25.64 4.00
C LEU A 159 -13.44 25.09 2.94
N PHE A 160 -14.29 24.15 3.33
CA PHE A 160 -15.40 23.70 2.50
C PHE A 160 -16.63 24.56 2.80
N THR A 161 -17.33 25.01 1.77
CA THR A 161 -18.63 25.69 1.87
C THR A 161 -19.62 25.04 0.94
N LEU A 162 -20.81 24.73 1.45
CA LEU A 162 -21.94 24.22 0.69
C LEU A 162 -23.08 25.23 0.73
N LYS A 163 -23.62 25.54 -0.44
CA LYS A 163 -24.86 26.33 -0.62
C LYS A 163 -25.90 25.48 -1.32
N ALA A 164 -27.10 25.42 -0.76
CA ALA A 164 -28.21 24.66 -1.31
C ALA A 164 -29.28 25.59 -1.89
N ILE A 165 -29.62 25.39 -3.16
CA ILE A 165 -30.48 26.30 -3.93
C ILE A 165 -31.64 25.50 -4.52
N GLY A 166 -32.83 26.11 -4.53
CA GLY A 166 -34.02 25.56 -5.18
C GLY A 166 -34.95 24.74 -4.28
N PRO A 167 -36.10 24.31 -4.84
CA PRO A 167 -37.16 23.63 -4.11
C PRO A 167 -36.81 22.21 -3.63
N ARG A 168 -35.87 21.51 -4.26
CA ARG A 168 -35.45 20.15 -3.84
C ARG A 168 -34.65 20.17 -2.54
N TRP A 169 -33.94 21.27 -2.29
CA TRP A 169 -33.15 21.48 -1.09
C TRP A 169 -33.90 22.40 -0.13
N ASP A 170 -35.09 21.99 0.32
CA ASP A 170 -35.80 22.73 1.36
C ASP A 170 -35.05 22.71 2.70
N GLU A 171 -35.58 23.40 3.72
CA GLU A 171 -34.94 23.49 5.04
C GLU A 171 -34.66 22.12 5.66
N GLN A 172 -35.58 21.17 5.48
CA GLN A 172 -35.44 19.83 6.05
C GLN A 172 -34.35 19.05 5.33
N ALA A 173 -34.39 19.02 4.00
CA ALA A 173 -33.38 18.33 3.19
C ALA A 173 -31.98 18.93 3.42
N PHE A 174 -31.89 20.25 3.57
CA PHE A 174 -30.63 20.93 3.87
C PHE A 174 -30.07 20.56 5.24
N GLU A 175 -30.88 20.59 6.31
CA GLU A 175 -30.40 20.23 7.65
C GLU A 175 -30.08 18.72 7.78
N GLU A 176 -30.80 17.84 7.06
CA GLU A 176 -30.46 16.42 6.97
C GLU A 176 -29.11 16.20 6.29
N LEU A 177 -28.86 16.89 5.16
CA LEU A 177 -27.58 16.83 4.45
C LEU A 177 -26.45 17.39 5.32
N LYS A 178 -26.61 18.60 5.86
CA LYS A 178 -25.63 19.25 6.74
C LYS A 178 -25.30 18.38 7.95
N SER A 179 -26.30 17.78 8.59
CA SER A 179 -26.08 16.86 9.71
C SER A 179 -25.26 15.65 9.28
N ALA A 180 -25.55 15.04 8.13
CA ALA A 180 -24.78 13.92 7.61
C ALA A 180 -23.33 14.29 7.28
N LEU A 181 -23.08 15.49 6.76
CA LEU A 181 -21.73 15.96 6.44
C LEU A 181 -20.91 16.34 7.68
N LEU A 182 -21.54 16.91 8.72
CA LEU A 182 -20.87 17.26 9.98
C LEU A 182 -20.58 16.04 10.86
N HIS A 183 -21.36 14.97 10.72
CA HIS A 183 -21.17 13.69 11.41
C HIS A 183 -20.65 12.61 10.47
N ALA A 184 -20.08 12.99 9.32
CA ALA A 184 -19.40 12.06 8.44
C ALA A 184 -18.31 11.38 9.27
N GLU A 185 -18.47 10.08 9.51
CA GLU A 185 -17.39 9.29 10.09
C GLU A 185 -16.23 9.39 9.12
N LEU A 186 -15.04 9.75 9.63
CA LEU A 186 -13.82 9.59 8.84
C LEU A 186 -13.82 8.12 8.41
N PRO A 187 -13.68 7.81 7.10
CA PRO A 187 -13.56 6.43 6.68
C PRO A 187 -12.47 5.82 7.56
N GLU A 188 -12.72 4.63 8.13
CA GLU A 188 -11.71 3.92 8.90
C GLU A 188 -10.47 3.87 8.01
N LYS A 189 -9.48 4.72 8.32
CA LYS A 189 -8.21 4.74 7.64
C LYS A 189 -7.51 3.48 8.11
N HIS A 190 -7.84 2.35 7.49
CA HIS A 190 -7.03 1.16 7.62
C HIS A 190 -5.62 1.62 7.29
N MET A 191 -4.72 1.51 8.27
CA MET A 191 -3.33 1.80 7.97
C MET A 191 -2.93 0.88 6.82
N PRO A 192 -2.33 1.45 5.76
CA PRO A 192 -2.10 0.70 4.54
C PRO A 192 -1.24 -0.53 4.85
N ASN A 193 -1.70 -1.71 4.45
CA ASN A 193 -1.06 -2.97 4.85
C ASN A 193 0.33 -3.13 4.21
N TYR A 194 1.15 -4.03 4.76
CA TYR A 194 2.45 -4.37 4.18
C TYR A 194 2.37 -5.68 3.38
N LEU A 195 3.05 -5.71 2.23
CA LEU A 195 3.36 -6.97 1.53
C LEU A 195 4.72 -7.49 2.02
N SER A 196 4.86 -8.78 2.22
CA SER A 196 6.14 -9.42 2.51
C SER A 196 6.46 -10.50 1.50
N ILE A 197 7.75 -10.60 1.13
CA ILE A 197 8.25 -11.54 0.13
C ILE A 197 9.52 -12.20 0.66
N ASP A 198 9.55 -13.52 0.79
CA ASP A 198 10.78 -14.27 1.06
C ASP A 198 10.97 -15.41 0.05
N THR A 199 12.17 -15.48 -0.51
CA THR A 199 12.60 -16.52 -1.45
C THR A 199 13.95 -17.13 -1.04
N SER A 200 14.33 -16.98 0.24
CA SER A 200 15.56 -17.52 0.82
C SER A 200 15.49 -19.04 1.02
N ALA A 201 14.29 -19.58 1.23
CA ALA A 201 14.00 -21.00 1.28
C ALA A 201 13.00 -21.36 0.17
N HIS A 202 11.72 -21.51 0.53
CA HIS A 202 10.65 -21.62 -0.45
C HIS A 202 10.16 -20.23 -0.82
N ALA A 203 9.58 -20.05 -2.02
CA ALA A 203 8.91 -18.80 -2.33
C ALA A 203 7.69 -18.67 -1.41
N SER A 204 7.61 -17.56 -0.69
CA SER A 204 6.47 -17.22 0.14
C SER A 204 6.15 -15.74 0.03
N VAL A 205 4.87 -15.42 0.16
CA VAL A 205 4.37 -14.05 0.21
C VAL A 205 3.30 -13.95 1.29
N ALA A 206 3.29 -12.83 2.03
CA ALA A 206 2.34 -12.60 3.10
C ALA A 206 1.78 -11.18 3.06
N LEU A 207 0.56 -11.00 3.53
CA LEU A 207 -0.03 -9.69 3.82
C LEU A 207 0.00 -9.47 5.33
N LEU A 208 0.49 -8.31 5.75
CA LEU A 208 0.57 -7.92 7.15
C LEU A 208 -0.31 -6.71 7.41
N ASP A 209 -1.11 -6.79 8.46
CA ASP A 209 -1.91 -5.70 8.99
C ASP A 209 -0.99 -4.62 9.59
N ALA A 210 -1.06 -3.39 9.08
CA ALA A 210 -0.14 -2.33 9.50
C ALA A 210 -0.47 -1.72 10.87
N GLU A 211 -1.66 -1.99 11.43
CA GLU A 211 -2.06 -1.49 12.75
C GLU A 211 -1.61 -2.43 13.86
N THR A 212 -1.85 -3.71 13.66
CA THR A 212 -1.63 -4.75 14.65
C THR A 212 -0.28 -5.44 14.48
N GLY A 213 0.33 -5.34 13.29
CA GLY A 213 1.52 -6.12 12.93
C GLY A 213 1.23 -7.61 12.79
N THR A 214 -0.02 -8.00 12.53
CA THR A 214 -0.43 -9.42 12.44
C THR A 214 -0.56 -9.87 10.99
N VAL A 215 -0.27 -11.15 10.72
CA VAL A 215 -0.37 -11.71 9.38
C VAL A 215 -1.84 -11.96 9.02
N ILE A 216 -2.30 -11.29 7.96
CA ILE A 216 -3.65 -11.44 7.40
C ILE A 216 -3.73 -12.71 6.56
N ASP A 217 -2.73 -12.90 5.68
CA ASP A 217 -2.72 -14.03 4.75
C ASP A 217 -1.30 -14.44 4.37
N LEU A 218 -1.11 -15.71 4.04
CA LEU A 218 0.17 -16.32 3.66
C LEU A 218 -0.01 -17.29 2.50
N ARG A 219 0.89 -17.21 1.53
CA ARG A 219 1.05 -18.21 0.46
C ARG A 219 2.49 -18.68 0.47
N THR A 220 2.69 -19.99 0.61
CA THR A 220 4.01 -20.62 0.55
C THR A 220 4.03 -21.69 -0.51
N SER A 221 5.03 -21.65 -1.39
CA SER A 221 5.22 -22.66 -2.41
C SER A 221 5.58 -23.99 -1.76
N PRO A 222 4.94 -25.11 -2.16
CA PRO A 222 5.34 -26.44 -1.73
C PRO A 222 6.64 -26.91 -2.39
N LYS A 223 7.19 -26.15 -3.36
CA LYS A 223 8.41 -26.49 -4.10
C LYS A 223 9.50 -25.44 -3.86
N GLY A 224 10.72 -25.92 -3.68
CA GLY A 224 11.90 -25.06 -3.49
C GLY A 224 12.53 -24.51 -4.77
N ASN A 225 11.90 -24.65 -5.95
CA ASN A 225 12.52 -24.31 -7.24
C ASN A 225 11.57 -23.68 -8.29
N ASP A 226 10.38 -23.25 -7.90
CA ASP A 226 9.39 -22.64 -8.82
C ASP A 226 9.22 -21.14 -8.61
N GLN A 227 10.13 -20.49 -7.87
CA GLN A 227 9.97 -19.10 -7.41
C GLN A 227 9.73 -18.10 -8.55
N THR A 228 10.32 -18.31 -9.72
CA THR A 228 10.17 -17.44 -10.90
C THR A 228 8.77 -17.50 -11.51
N GLU A 229 8.05 -18.61 -11.36
CA GLU A 229 6.76 -18.85 -11.99
C GLU A 229 5.59 -18.51 -11.06
N THR A 230 5.78 -18.63 -9.73
CA THR A 230 4.70 -18.55 -8.74
C THR A 230 4.58 -17.19 -8.03
N LEU A 231 5.66 -16.43 -7.90
CA LEU A 231 5.67 -15.23 -7.04
C LEU A 231 4.64 -14.17 -7.48
N ALA A 232 4.64 -13.81 -8.77
CA ALA A 232 3.73 -12.79 -9.29
C ALA A 232 2.26 -13.21 -9.19
N SER A 233 1.96 -14.49 -9.41
CA SER A 233 0.60 -15.00 -9.20
C SER A 233 0.22 -14.96 -7.72
N TYR A 234 1.10 -15.35 -6.81
CA TYR A 234 0.77 -15.34 -5.39
C TYR A 234 0.52 -13.93 -4.88
N VAL A 235 1.34 -12.95 -5.28
CA VAL A 235 1.12 -11.54 -4.91
C VAL A 235 -0.23 -11.05 -5.46
N ARG A 236 -0.51 -11.28 -6.75
CA ARG A 236 -1.79 -10.87 -7.36
C ARG A 236 -2.99 -11.49 -6.64
N ASP A 237 -2.95 -12.80 -6.42
CA ASP A 237 -4.10 -13.53 -5.86
C ASP A 237 -4.29 -13.16 -4.38
N LEU A 238 -3.22 -13.04 -3.61
CA LEU A 238 -3.24 -12.61 -2.20
C LEU A 238 -3.76 -11.18 -2.05
N LEU A 239 -3.37 -10.23 -2.90
CA LEU A 239 -3.92 -8.87 -2.86
C LEU A 239 -5.39 -8.82 -3.26
N ALA A 240 -5.77 -9.53 -4.33
CA ALA A 240 -7.15 -9.55 -4.83
C ALA A 240 -8.12 -10.17 -3.83
N GLU A 241 -7.74 -11.28 -3.18
CA GLU A 241 -8.59 -11.97 -2.19
C GLU A 241 -8.78 -11.15 -0.90
N ASN A 242 -7.85 -10.22 -0.61
CA ASN A 242 -7.90 -9.34 0.56
C ASN A 242 -8.33 -7.90 0.22
N ASN A 243 -8.85 -7.66 -0.99
CA ASN A 243 -9.28 -6.34 -1.49
C ASN A 243 -8.21 -5.24 -1.31
N GLN A 244 -6.94 -5.59 -1.54
CA GLN A 244 -5.82 -4.66 -1.47
C GLN A 244 -5.36 -4.28 -2.88
N ASN A 245 -4.97 -3.02 -3.07
CA ASN A 245 -4.24 -2.60 -4.26
C ASN A 245 -2.78 -2.32 -3.91
N GLY A 246 -1.89 -2.69 -4.82
CA GLY A 246 -0.45 -2.48 -4.64
C GLY A 246 -0.03 -1.04 -4.28
N PRO A 247 -0.54 0.00 -4.99
CA PRO A 247 -0.24 1.41 -4.67
C PRO A 247 -0.74 1.88 -3.30
N ASP A 248 -1.69 1.15 -2.70
CA ASP A 248 -2.29 1.50 -1.41
C ASP A 248 -1.56 0.79 -0.24
N LEU A 249 -0.44 0.11 -0.49
CA LEU A 249 0.34 -0.57 0.55
C LEU A 249 1.32 0.39 1.25
N ALA A 250 1.60 0.18 2.54
CA ALA A 250 2.58 0.98 3.28
C ALA A 250 4.02 0.69 2.84
N GLY A 251 4.28 -0.48 2.27
CA GLY A 251 5.61 -0.89 1.86
C GLY A 251 5.71 -2.40 1.62
N ILE A 252 6.91 -2.81 1.22
CA ILE A 252 7.23 -4.21 0.92
C ILE A 252 8.38 -4.67 1.79
N PHE A 253 8.15 -5.62 2.69
CA PHE A 253 9.24 -6.38 3.33
C PHE A 253 9.80 -7.40 2.36
N VAL A 254 11.12 -7.54 2.30
CA VAL A 254 11.78 -8.52 1.44
C VAL A 254 12.97 -9.20 2.13
N GLY A 255 13.02 -10.53 2.00
CA GLY A 255 14.13 -11.32 2.50
C GLY A 255 15.43 -11.01 1.76
N VAL A 256 16.42 -10.46 2.47
CA VAL A 256 17.76 -10.19 1.91
C VAL A 256 18.71 -11.39 2.02
N GLY A 257 18.28 -12.48 2.65
CA GLY A 257 19.07 -13.67 2.92
C GLY A 257 19.60 -13.74 4.35
N PRO A 258 20.52 -14.67 4.65
CA PRO A 258 21.22 -15.57 3.72
C PRO A 258 20.32 -16.65 3.09
N GLY A 259 20.70 -17.14 1.90
CA GLY A 259 19.92 -18.10 1.11
C GLY A 259 20.57 -18.42 -0.24
N PRO A 260 19.99 -19.30 -1.07
CA PRO A 260 20.49 -19.62 -2.40
C PRO A 260 20.50 -18.40 -3.32
N PHE A 261 21.59 -18.21 -4.08
CA PHE A 261 21.78 -17.08 -5.00
C PHE A 261 20.61 -16.83 -5.94
N THR A 262 20.15 -17.87 -6.63
CA THR A 262 19.06 -17.77 -7.60
C THR A 262 17.75 -17.41 -6.91
N GLY A 263 17.45 -18.04 -5.76
CA GLY A 263 16.24 -17.76 -4.99
C GLY A 263 16.16 -16.32 -4.51
N LEU A 264 17.21 -15.83 -3.83
CA LEU A 264 17.24 -14.46 -3.29
C LEU A 264 17.09 -13.38 -4.36
N ARG A 265 17.70 -13.57 -5.54
CA ARG A 265 17.59 -12.59 -6.63
C ARG A 265 16.16 -12.45 -7.14
N VAL A 266 15.40 -13.55 -7.20
CA VAL A 266 14.02 -13.51 -7.69
C VAL A 266 13.15 -12.66 -6.77
N GLY A 267 13.20 -12.89 -5.46
CA GLY A 267 12.43 -12.11 -4.47
C GLY A 267 12.81 -10.63 -4.46
N LEU A 268 14.11 -10.31 -4.41
CA LEU A 268 14.60 -8.93 -4.41
C LEU A 268 14.25 -8.16 -5.69
N VAL A 269 14.38 -8.80 -6.86
CA VAL A 269 14.01 -8.17 -8.14
C VAL A 269 12.50 -7.94 -8.20
N ALA A 270 11.69 -8.90 -7.74
CA ALA A 270 10.24 -8.74 -7.71
C ALA A 270 9.81 -7.61 -6.77
N ALA A 271 10.31 -7.58 -5.53
CA ALA A 271 10.01 -6.52 -4.56
C ALA A 271 10.36 -5.13 -5.10
N ARG A 272 11.55 -4.98 -5.72
CA ARG A 272 11.96 -3.71 -6.34
C ARG A 272 11.10 -3.34 -7.55
N THR A 273 10.68 -4.33 -8.34
CA THR A 273 9.79 -4.08 -9.48
C THR A 273 8.42 -3.61 -9.01
N PHE A 274 7.85 -4.27 -8.00
CA PHE A 274 6.58 -3.87 -7.39
C PHE A 274 6.68 -2.49 -6.75
N SER A 275 7.71 -2.23 -5.96
CA SER A 275 7.99 -0.91 -5.38
C SER A 275 8.08 0.19 -6.45
N PHE A 276 8.80 -0.06 -7.54
CA PHE A 276 8.90 0.90 -8.64
C PHE A 276 7.55 1.17 -9.32
N VAL A 277 6.72 0.14 -9.50
CA VAL A 277 5.42 0.26 -10.18
C VAL A 277 4.36 0.88 -9.26
N TRP A 278 4.38 0.56 -7.98
CA TRP A 278 3.40 0.99 -6.99
C TRP A 278 3.82 2.23 -6.20
N ASN A 279 5.06 2.67 -6.36
CA ASN A 279 5.65 3.80 -5.62
C ASN A 279 5.60 3.62 -4.09
N VAL A 280 5.90 2.41 -3.62
CA VAL A 280 5.93 2.07 -2.18
C VAL A 280 7.36 1.72 -1.74
N PRO A 281 7.75 1.97 -0.48
CA PRO A 281 9.10 1.67 0.00
C PRO A 281 9.38 0.15 0.07
N VAL A 282 10.66 -0.23 0.05
CA VAL A 282 11.12 -1.61 0.27
C VAL A 282 11.98 -1.68 1.52
N HIS A 283 11.66 -2.64 2.38
CA HIS A 283 12.33 -2.91 3.64
C HIS A 283 13.04 -4.26 3.57
N GLY A 284 14.37 -4.25 3.59
CA GLY A 284 15.18 -5.47 3.59
C GLY A 284 15.30 -6.08 4.98
N VAL A 285 14.94 -7.36 5.12
CA VAL A 285 14.98 -8.09 6.39
C VAL A 285 15.82 -9.36 6.22
N MET A 286 16.72 -9.64 7.17
CA MET A 286 17.51 -10.88 7.12
C MET A 286 16.60 -12.10 7.35
N SER A 287 16.64 -13.07 6.45
CA SER A 287 15.74 -14.22 6.44
C SER A 287 15.86 -15.13 7.67
N LEU A 288 17.02 -15.13 8.35
CA LEU A 288 17.15 -15.87 9.62
C LEU A 288 16.35 -15.25 10.77
N HIS A 289 15.98 -13.97 10.70
CA HIS A 289 15.06 -13.37 11.66
C HIS A 289 13.68 -14.04 11.64
N ALA A 290 13.22 -14.49 10.47
CA ALA A 290 11.96 -15.23 10.35
C ALA A 290 11.95 -16.54 11.17
N LEU A 291 13.10 -17.22 11.28
CA LEU A 291 13.21 -18.39 12.16
C LEU A 291 13.30 -18.00 13.63
N ALA A 292 13.92 -16.86 13.94
CA ALA A 292 14.02 -16.36 15.31
C ALA A 292 12.65 -15.97 15.86
N GLU A 293 11.80 -15.35 15.03
CA GLU A 293 10.43 -14.97 15.39
C GLU A 293 9.62 -16.18 15.87
N ARG A 294 9.72 -17.31 15.17
CA ARG A 294 9.08 -18.58 15.57
C ARG A 294 9.57 -19.12 16.91
N VAL A 295 10.80 -18.80 17.32
CA VAL A 295 11.31 -19.17 18.65
C VAL A 295 10.71 -18.23 19.71
N LEU A 296 10.59 -16.94 19.40
CA LEU A 296 10.03 -15.92 20.29
C LEU A 296 8.54 -16.10 20.55
N ASP A 297 7.81 -16.72 19.62
CA ASP A 297 6.38 -17.06 19.77
C ASP A 297 6.12 -18.26 20.70
N GLN A 298 7.16 -18.96 21.16
CA GLN A 298 7.00 -20.06 22.10
C GLN A 298 6.77 -19.55 23.53
N ASP A 299 6.00 -20.30 24.32
CA ASP A 299 5.78 -20.01 25.75
C ASP A 299 7.08 -19.93 26.57
N ALA A 300 8.12 -20.66 26.16
CA ALA A 300 9.39 -20.78 26.86
C ALA A 300 10.58 -20.53 25.93
N VAL A 301 11.02 -19.27 25.86
CA VAL A 301 12.19 -18.86 25.09
C VAL A 301 13.49 -19.08 25.89
N PRO A 302 14.52 -19.75 25.33
CA PRO A 302 15.82 -19.87 25.97
C PRO A 302 16.53 -18.53 26.15
N ALA A 303 17.43 -18.42 27.13
CA ALA A 303 18.23 -17.21 27.37
C ALA A 303 19.08 -16.79 26.16
N GLU A 304 19.68 -17.76 25.48
CA GLU A 304 20.34 -17.62 24.17
C GLU A 304 19.99 -18.83 23.31
N PHE A 305 19.81 -18.61 22.01
CA PHE A 305 19.53 -19.66 21.05
C PHE A 305 20.16 -19.37 19.69
N VAL A 306 20.30 -20.42 18.88
CA VAL A 306 20.73 -20.34 17.48
C VAL A 306 19.58 -20.75 16.58
N VAL A 307 19.41 -20.04 15.47
CA VAL A 307 18.58 -20.51 14.35
C VAL A 307 19.48 -20.95 13.21
N ALA A 308 19.12 -22.04 12.55
CA ALA A 308 19.92 -22.64 11.50
C ALA A 308 19.05 -23.06 10.30
N ALA A 309 19.42 -22.57 9.11
CA ALA A 309 18.85 -22.96 7.83
C ALA A 309 19.86 -23.77 7.00
N ASP A 310 19.37 -24.60 6.08
CA ASP A 310 20.21 -25.40 5.19
C ASP A 310 20.98 -24.52 4.19
N ALA A 311 22.30 -24.41 4.34
CA ALA A 311 23.16 -23.74 3.37
C ALA A 311 23.59 -24.66 2.22
N ARG A 312 23.13 -25.91 2.18
CA ARG A 312 23.62 -26.99 1.30
C ARG A 312 25.10 -27.30 1.57
N ARG A 313 25.62 -28.33 0.87
CA ARG A 313 27.05 -28.71 0.90
C ARG A 313 27.62 -28.98 2.31
N LYS A 314 26.80 -29.54 3.20
CA LYS A 314 27.21 -29.87 4.58
C LYS A 314 27.46 -28.66 5.48
N GLU A 315 26.87 -27.51 5.16
CA GLU A 315 26.95 -26.30 6.00
C GLU A 315 25.56 -25.76 6.33
N LEU A 316 25.54 -24.85 7.29
CA LEU A 316 24.38 -24.17 7.83
C LEU A 316 24.55 -22.66 7.69
N TYR A 317 23.48 -21.98 7.32
CA TYR A 317 23.34 -20.55 7.60
C TYR A 317 22.82 -20.41 9.01
N TRP A 318 23.47 -19.63 9.85
CA TRP A 318 23.07 -19.52 11.25
C TRP A 318 23.31 -18.14 11.84
N ALA A 319 22.53 -17.82 12.86
CA ALA A 319 22.63 -16.60 13.65
C ALA A 319 22.23 -16.90 15.10
N ARG A 320 22.77 -16.14 16.05
CA ARG A 320 22.53 -16.30 17.48
C ARG A 320 21.76 -15.11 18.04
N TYR A 321 20.79 -15.40 18.89
CA TYR A 321 19.89 -14.42 19.49
C TYR A 321 19.82 -14.59 21.01
N ASP A 322 19.47 -13.52 21.71
CA ASP A 322 19.02 -13.58 23.11
C ASP A 322 17.50 -13.84 23.21
N ALA A 323 17.01 -14.01 24.44
CA ALA A 323 15.59 -14.21 24.73
C ALA A 323 14.67 -13.03 24.33
N GLN A 324 15.22 -11.88 23.95
CA GLN A 324 14.46 -10.72 23.47
C GLN A 324 14.45 -10.64 21.95
N GLY A 325 15.11 -11.57 21.25
CA GLY A 325 15.25 -11.54 19.80
C GLY A 325 16.35 -10.61 19.30
N THR A 326 17.20 -10.10 20.18
CA THR A 326 18.35 -9.28 19.78
C THR A 326 19.40 -10.17 19.12
N LEU A 327 19.85 -9.79 17.93
CA LEU A 327 20.95 -10.47 17.25
C LEU A 327 22.25 -10.29 18.03
N LEU A 328 22.81 -11.38 18.55
CA LEU A 328 24.07 -11.41 19.29
C LEU A 328 25.27 -11.72 18.40
N ASP A 329 25.07 -12.54 17.37
CA ASP A 329 26.14 -12.94 16.42
C ASP A 329 25.55 -13.44 15.09
N GLY A 330 26.27 -13.23 13.99
CA GLY A 330 25.87 -13.63 12.65
C GLY A 330 25.38 -12.48 11.75
N PRO A 331 24.87 -12.81 10.55
CA PRO A 331 24.68 -14.18 10.05
C PRO A 331 25.99 -14.80 9.54
N HIS A 332 26.13 -16.11 9.73
CA HIS A 332 27.32 -16.89 9.36
C HIS A 332 26.98 -18.04 8.42
N VAL A 333 27.99 -18.57 7.73
CA VAL A 333 27.92 -19.87 7.02
C VAL A 333 29.06 -20.76 7.51
N ALA A 334 28.74 -21.94 8.03
CA ALA A 334 29.74 -22.88 8.54
C ALA A 334 29.20 -24.31 8.63
N ALA A 335 30.10 -25.29 8.76
CA ALA A 335 29.71 -26.66 9.09
C ALA A 335 29.03 -26.73 10.47
N ALA A 336 28.16 -27.73 10.67
CA ALA A 336 27.46 -27.96 11.94
C ALA A 336 28.41 -28.03 13.15
N SER A 337 29.62 -28.59 12.96
CA SER A 337 30.64 -28.72 14.01
C SER A 337 31.25 -27.39 14.49
N ALA A 338 30.94 -26.27 13.84
CA ALA A 338 31.42 -24.94 14.22
C ALA A 338 30.35 -24.07 14.91
N LEU A 339 29.13 -24.59 15.10
CA LEU A 339 28.08 -23.87 15.83
C LEU A 339 28.37 -23.84 17.35
N PRO A 340 27.83 -22.87 18.10
CA PRO A 340 27.97 -22.84 19.55
C PRO A 340 27.12 -23.95 20.21
N ALA A 341 27.55 -24.39 21.40
CA ALA A 341 26.86 -25.38 22.23
C ALA A 341 25.60 -24.80 22.91
N LEU A 342 24.61 -24.40 22.10
CA LEU A 342 23.35 -23.76 22.50
C LEU A 342 22.15 -24.55 21.94
N PRO A 343 20.92 -24.25 22.38
CA PRO A 343 19.71 -24.66 21.67
C PRO A 343 19.74 -24.22 20.21
N VAL A 344 19.49 -25.15 19.27
CA VAL A 344 19.51 -24.89 17.82
C VAL A 344 18.15 -25.21 17.22
N TYR A 345 17.54 -24.21 16.60
CA TYR A 345 16.22 -24.28 15.96
C TYR A 345 16.33 -24.21 14.43
N GLY A 346 15.33 -24.73 13.74
CA GLY A 346 15.20 -24.66 12.28
C GLY A 346 15.57 -25.97 11.57
N VAL A 347 15.22 -26.07 10.29
CA VAL A 347 15.50 -27.26 9.46
C VAL A 347 16.97 -27.67 9.48
N GLY A 348 17.88 -26.72 9.63
CA GLY A 348 19.32 -26.99 9.75
C GLY A 348 19.67 -27.85 10.98
N ALA A 349 18.95 -27.66 12.09
CA ALA A 349 19.11 -28.46 13.30
C ALA A 349 18.77 -29.93 13.05
N GLY A 350 17.71 -30.20 12.27
CA GLY A 350 17.28 -31.57 11.94
C GLY A 350 18.19 -32.27 10.95
N ILE A 351 18.70 -31.56 9.95
CA ILE A 351 19.59 -32.15 8.93
C ILE A 351 20.91 -32.66 9.55
N TYR A 352 21.43 -31.94 10.56
CA TYR A 352 22.73 -32.25 11.18
C TYR A 352 22.62 -32.56 12.69
N ASP A 353 21.47 -33.10 13.13
CA ASP A 353 21.15 -33.38 14.54
C ASP A 353 22.28 -34.08 15.29
N GLU A 354 22.77 -35.21 14.76
CA GLU A 354 23.86 -35.98 15.37
C GLU A 354 25.17 -35.18 15.47
N ALA A 355 25.55 -34.45 14.41
CA ALA A 355 26.79 -33.66 14.39
C ALA A 355 26.74 -32.46 15.35
N LEU A 356 25.54 -31.89 15.58
CA LEU A 356 25.34 -30.82 16.54
C LEU A 356 25.41 -31.35 17.98
N LYS A 357 24.83 -32.53 18.25
CA LYS A 357 24.94 -33.18 19.57
C LYS A 357 26.38 -33.52 19.93
N GLU A 358 27.21 -33.92 18.97
CA GLU A 358 28.64 -34.24 19.19
C GLU A 358 29.44 -33.05 19.74
N ILE A 359 29.06 -31.81 19.39
CA ILE A 359 29.71 -30.58 19.88
C ILE A 359 29.03 -29.98 21.12
N GLY A 360 28.02 -30.67 21.67
CA GLY A 360 27.27 -30.22 22.84
C GLY A 360 26.16 -29.20 22.55
N ALA A 361 25.83 -28.95 21.28
CA ALA A 361 24.64 -28.19 20.91
C ALA A 361 23.37 -29.02 21.16
N GLN A 362 22.23 -28.34 21.24
CA GLN A 362 20.94 -28.95 21.59
C GLN A 362 19.92 -28.72 20.47
N PRO A 363 19.91 -29.55 19.41
CA PRO A 363 18.91 -29.48 18.34
C PRO A 363 17.49 -29.65 18.89
N VAL A 364 16.58 -28.76 18.51
CA VAL A 364 15.19 -28.78 18.98
C VAL A 364 14.30 -29.47 17.94
N ALA A 365 13.84 -30.68 18.27
CA ALA A 365 13.17 -31.59 17.35
C ALA A 365 11.87 -31.01 16.75
N GLU A 366 11.13 -30.23 17.53
CA GLU A 366 9.89 -29.57 17.12
C GLU A 366 10.10 -28.51 16.02
N SER A 367 11.35 -28.13 15.75
CA SER A 367 11.71 -27.11 14.76
C SER A 367 12.32 -27.65 13.46
N PHE A 368 12.41 -28.98 13.31
CA PHE A 368 13.15 -29.61 12.20
C PHE A 368 12.50 -29.41 10.83
N ASP A 369 11.24 -28.99 10.77
CA ASP A 369 10.53 -28.63 9.54
C ASP A 369 10.41 -27.10 9.35
N TRP A 370 10.97 -26.30 10.26
CA TRP A 370 10.87 -24.84 10.18
C TRP A 370 11.81 -24.30 9.11
N ILE A 371 11.21 -23.59 8.16
CA ILE A 371 11.88 -22.82 7.12
C ILE A 371 11.49 -21.35 7.28
N ALA A 372 12.36 -20.45 6.81
CA ALA A 372 12.01 -19.03 6.75
C ALA A 372 10.85 -18.82 5.76
N ASP A 373 9.88 -18.01 6.16
CA ASP A 373 8.75 -17.60 5.33
C ASP A 373 8.48 -16.10 5.45
N ALA A 374 7.66 -15.58 4.53
CA ALA A 374 7.30 -14.17 4.46
C ALA A 374 6.48 -13.67 5.65
N ALA A 375 5.73 -14.55 6.33
CA ALA A 375 4.89 -14.19 7.48
C ALA A 375 5.76 -13.77 8.66
N ASN A 376 6.65 -14.67 9.11
CA ASN A 376 7.55 -14.41 10.22
C ASN A 376 8.58 -13.32 9.87
N LEU A 377 8.97 -13.21 8.58
CA LEU A 377 9.80 -12.11 8.10
C LEU A 377 9.11 -10.75 8.27
N ALA A 378 7.81 -10.68 7.96
CA ALA A 378 7.02 -9.45 8.04
C ALA A 378 6.85 -9.00 9.49
N GLU A 379 6.52 -9.93 10.39
CA GLU A 379 6.34 -9.65 11.82
C GLU A 379 7.62 -9.08 12.43
N HIS A 380 8.78 -9.69 12.12
CA HIS A 380 10.06 -9.17 12.57
C HIS A 380 10.38 -7.80 11.97
N GLY A 381 10.21 -7.66 10.65
CA GLY A 381 10.42 -6.40 9.93
C GLY A 381 9.56 -5.26 10.46
N PHE A 382 8.31 -5.56 10.81
CA PHE A 382 7.38 -4.60 11.40
C PHE A 382 7.82 -4.15 12.79
N LYS A 383 8.23 -5.09 13.67
CA LYS A 383 8.79 -4.76 14.99
C LYS A 383 10.02 -3.87 14.88
N ASP A 384 10.90 -4.16 13.93
CA ASP A 384 12.12 -3.39 13.66
C ASP A 384 11.80 -1.98 13.13
N LEU A 385 10.86 -1.86 12.20
CA LEU A 385 10.41 -0.59 11.66
C LEU A 385 9.72 0.27 12.73
N ALA A 386 8.84 -0.33 13.54
CA ALA A 386 8.17 0.33 14.66
C ALA A 386 9.15 0.79 15.75
N ALA A 387 10.27 0.09 15.91
CA ALA A 387 11.39 0.49 16.78
C ALA A 387 12.30 1.57 16.14
N GLY A 388 12.00 2.05 14.93
CA GLY A 388 12.73 3.10 14.23
C GLY A 388 14.05 2.63 13.60
N LYS A 389 14.23 1.33 13.37
CA LYS A 389 15.42 0.82 12.66
C LYS A 389 15.32 1.12 11.17
N ASP A 390 16.47 1.46 10.56
CA ASP A 390 16.57 1.65 9.12
C ASP A 390 16.62 0.30 8.39
N LEU A 391 15.56 0.00 7.65
CA LEU A 391 15.44 -1.21 6.82
C LEU A 391 15.59 -0.92 5.33
N SER A 392 16.05 0.26 4.92
CA SER A 392 16.18 0.64 3.50
C SER A 392 17.21 -0.19 2.72
N ASN A 393 18.11 -0.88 3.42
CA ASN A 393 19.14 -1.71 2.79
C ASN A 393 18.56 -3.02 2.22
N THR A 394 18.46 -3.08 0.90
CA THR A 394 18.00 -4.26 0.16
C THR A 394 19.15 -5.01 -0.53
N ALA A 395 20.39 -4.82 -0.09
CA ALA A 395 21.53 -5.56 -0.63
C ALA A 395 21.48 -7.04 -0.20
N PRO A 396 21.63 -7.99 -1.14
CA PRO A 396 21.59 -9.41 -0.80
C PRO A 396 22.78 -9.81 0.09
N GLN A 397 22.50 -10.55 1.16
CA GLN A 397 23.50 -11.13 2.06
C GLN A 397 24.04 -12.45 1.50
N TYR A 398 24.92 -12.33 0.50
CA TYR A 398 25.66 -13.48 -0.03
C TYR A 398 26.84 -13.84 0.87
N LEU A 399 26.66 -14.83 1.73
CA LEU A 399 27.73 -15.34 2.61
C LEU A 399 28.65 -16.35 1.93
N ARG A 400 28.32 -16.78 0.72
CA ARG A 400 29.17 -17.60 -0.15
C ARG A 400 29.38 -16.90 -1.48
N GLU A 401 30.41 -17.28 -2.23
CA GLU A 401 30.54 -16.93 -3.65
C GLU A 401 29.60 -17.77 -4.52
N SER A 402 29.25 -17.26 -5.70
CA SER A 402 28.34 -17.96 -6.61
C SER A 402 28.97 -19.25 -7.14
N ASP A 403 28.20 -20.34 -7.08
CA ASP A 403 28.57 -21.66 -7.61
C ASP A 403 28.68 -21.73 -9.14
N ALA A 404 28.39 -20.63 -9.85
CA ALA A 404 28.47 -20.56 -11.30
C ALA A 404 29.93 -20.74 -11.76
N GLN A 405 30.32 -21.98 -12.07
CA GLN A 405 31.59 -22.26 -12.71
C GLN A 405 31.54 -21.77 -14.15
N VAL A 406 32.50 -20.93 -14.53
CA VAL A 406 32.76 -20.61 -15.95
C VAL A 406 32.94 -21.94 -16.69
N PRO A 407 32.11 -22.23 -17.72
CA PRO A 407 32.20 -23.48 -18.45
C PRO A 407 33.63 -23.75 -18.92
N ALA A 408 34.10 -24.99 -18.82
CA ALA A 408 35.48 -25.35 -19.10
C ALA A 408 35.94 -24.94 -20.53
N PHE A 409 35.00 -24.79 -21.47
CA PHE A 409 35.28 -24.31 -22.83
C PHE A 409 35.61 -22.81 -22.89
N MET A 410 35.05 -21.98 -21.99
CA MET A 410 35.38 -20.55 -21.90
C MET A 410 36.74 -20.30 -21.23
N LYS A 411 37.17 -21.17 -20.31
CA LYS A 411 38.52 -21.10 -19.71
C LYS A 411 39.64 -21.39 -20.72
N LYS A 412 39.38 -22.19 -21.75
CA LYS A 412 40.36 -22.49 -22.82
C LYS A 412 40.56 -21.34 -23.81
N THR A 413 39.57 -20.45 -23.95
CA THR A 413 39.64 -19.33 -24.90
C THR A 413 40.46 -18.16 -24.34
N SER A 414 40.41 -17.93 -23.02
CA SER A 414 41.21 -16.89 -22.34
C SER A 414 42.70 -17.23 -22.27
N GLU A 415 43.09 -18.49 -22.05
CA GLU A 415 44.51 -18.89 -22.06
C GLU A 415 45.16 -18.85 -23.45
N LYS A 416 44.37 -19.03 -24.53
CA LYS A 416 44.86 -18.88 -25.91
C LYS A 416 45.01 -17.42 -26.33
N ALA A 417 44.18 -16.51 -25.82
CA ALA A 417 44.26 -15.08 -26.10
C ALA A 417 45.37 -14.38 -25.31
N ALA A 418 45.81 -14.92 -24.16
CA ALA A 418 46.93 -14.38 -23.38
C ALA A 418 48.31 -14.88 -23.84
N LYS A 419 48.36 -15.83 -24.79
CA LYS A 419 49.59 -16.42 -25.35
C LYS A 419 49.79 -16.13 -26.85
N ALA A 420 48.89 -15.36 -27.46
CA ALA A 420 49.01 -14.81 -28.80
C ALA A 420 49.26 -13.31 -28.68
#